data_AF-A0A2M8E9I7-F1
#
_entry.id   AF-A0A2M8E9I7-F1
#
_cell.length_a   1.000
_cell.length_b   1.000
_cell.length_c   1.000
_cell.angle_alpha   90.00
_cell.angle_beta   90.00
_cell.angle_gamma   90.00
#
_symmetry.space_group_name_H-M   'P 1'
#
loop_
_entity.id
_entity.type
_entity.pdbx_description
1 polymer ?
#
loop_
_entity_poly.entity_id
_entity_poly.type
_entity_poly.pdbx_seq_one_letter_code
_entity_poly.pdbx_strand_id
1 'polypeptide(L)'
;MTWTTPADLRTQVQKLWDKGELLRPCVQGMAVPPRRLRLTGPSSTELTERFDDVRAWMKALGCHAPADSKPRYRIVLREFRHRVLGVNAVPDEVWLDTLDDALALVGKQKEVKRFISLVQCTRAQHPVLLPWLEKRPLNALALADAWVRLLNVVTWLQSHPRPGIYLRQVDLPGVDSKFIEANRGVLSELLDLALPPDAMQASASGASQFGRRFGFKDKPLRVRFRVLDRLVAVLAHGLLAADADQDITLTQADFAQLKLPVSRVFFTENEVNFLAFPAVANSLVVFGAGYGFEMLADARWLHGCYVRRNSGRIPLEYPGIF
;
A
#
# COMPACT_ATOMS: atom_id res chain seq x y z
N MET A 1 -28.59 -30.47 11.99
CA MET A 1 -28.58 -31.35 10.80
C MET A 1 -27.19 -31.29 10.17
N THR A 2 -26.63 -32.43 9.79
CA THR A 2 -25.25 -32.58 9.27
C THR A 2 -25.16 -32.58 7.74
N TRP A 3 -26.29 -32.49 7.03
CA TRP A 3 -26.33 -32.52 5.56
C TRP A 3 -26.14 -31.14 4.95
N THR A 4 -25.50 -31.09 3.79
CA THR A 4 -25.21 -29.86 3.07
C THR A 4 -26.50 -29.18 2.61
N THR A 5 -26.64 -27.91 2.97
CA THR A 5 -27.75 -27.05 2.56
C THR A 5 -27.36 -26.16 1.37
N PRO A 6 -28.33 -25.53 0.67
CA PRO A 6 -28.02 -24.50 -0.33
C PRO A 6 -27.18 -23.35 0.23
N ALA A 7 -27.36 -23.00 1.50
CA ALA A 7 -26.58 -21.97 2.18
C ALA A 7 -25.11 -22.40 2.34
N ASP A 8 -24.85 -23.69 2.60
CA ASP A 8 -23.49 -24.24 2.65
C ASP A 8 -22.83 -24.23 1.27
N LEU A 9 -23.56 -24.56 0.20
CA LEU A 9 -23.07 -24.45 -1.16
C LEU A 9 -22.72 -23.00 -1.52
N ARG A 10 -23.61 -22.05 -1.21
CA ARG A 10 -23.33 -20.61 -1.38
C ARG A 10 -22.11 -20.18 -0.58
N THR A 11 -21.95 -20.64 0.65
CA THR A 11 -20.79 -20.34 1.50
C THR A 11 -19.49 -20.89 0.91
N GLN A 12 -19.52 -22.09 0.32
CA GLN A 12 -18.37 -22.64 -0.39
C GLN A 12 -17.96 -21.75 -1.57
N VAL A 13 -18.93 -21.27 -2.37
CA VAL A 13 -18.66 -20.37 -3.50
C VAL A 13 -18.19 -18.99 -3.03
N GLN A 14 -18.76 -18.48 -1.94
CA GLN A 14 -18.32 -17.22 -1.33
C GLN A 14 -16.84 -17.31 -0.93
N LYS A 15 -16.40 -18.42 -0.35
CA LYS A 15 -14.97 -18.64 -0.04
C LYS A 15 -14.09 -18.64 -1.30
N LEU A 16 -14.59 -19.06 -2.46
CA LEU A 16 -13.85 -18.97 -3.73
C LEU A 16 -13.72 -17.53 -4.20
N TRP A 17 -14.80 -16.74 -4.05
CA TRP A 17 -14.78 -15.31 -4.31
C TRP A 17 -13.79 -14.57 -3.39
N ASP A 18 -13.85 -14.82 -2.08
CA ASP A 18 -13.01 -14.14 -1.08
C ASP A 18 -11.51 -14.47 -1.23
N LYS A 19 -11.19 -15.60 -1.87
CA LYS A 19 -9.82 -15.96 -2.26
C LYS A 19 -9.40 -15.40 -3.63
N GLY A 20 -10.32 -14.77 -4.36
CA GLY A 20 -10.10 -14.26 -5.71
C GLY A 20 -10.10 -15.31 -6.82
N GLU A 21 -10.38 -16.59 -6.49
CA GLU A 21 -10.31 -17.72 -7.44
C GLU A 21 -11.31 -17.58 -8.60
N LEU A 22 -12.45 -16.93 -8.36
CA LEU A 22 -13.45 -16.67 -9.40
C LEU A 22 -13.05 -15.52 -10.35
N LEU A 23 -12.11 -14.67 -9.94
CA LEU A 23 -11.68 -13.51 -10.72
C LEU A 23 -10.44 -13.81 -11.58
N ARG A 24 -9.51 -14.65 -11.11
CA ARG A 24 -8.26 -14.97 -11.84
C ARG A 24 -8.46 -15.44 -13.30
N PRO A 25 -9.42 -16.33 -13.60
CA PRO A 25 -9.63 -16.78 -14.98
C PRO A 25 -10.03 -15.65 -15.94
N CYS A 26 -10.64 -14.57 -15.43
CA CYS A 26 -10.99 -13.40 -16.23
C CYS A 26 -9.76 -12.68 -16.78
N VAL A 27 -8.62 -12.75 -16.07
CA VAL A 27 -7.34 -12.14 -16.50
C VAL A 27 -6.77 -12.90 -17.70
N GLN A 28 -6.85 -14.22 -17.67
CA GLN A 28 -6.30 -15.13 -18.68
C GLN A 28 -7.22 -15.28 -19.90
N GLY A 29 -8.50 -14.87 -19.78
CA GLY A 29 -9.49 -15.04 -20.84
C GLY A 29 -9.89 -16.49 -21.08
N MET A 30 -9.65 -17.37 -20.11
CA MET A 30 -9.98 -18.79 -20.20
C MET A 30 -11.36 -19.07 -19.63
N ALA A 31 -12.04 -20.07 -20.20
CA ALA A 31 -13.23 -20.64 -19.60
C ALA A 31 -12.86 -21.28 -18.24
N VAL A 32 -13.69 -21.04 -17.22
CA VAL A 32 -13.52 -21.70 -15.93
C VAL A 32 -13.96 -23.15 -16.07
N PRO A 33 -13.10 -24.14 -15.77
CA PRO A 33 -13.50 -25.53 -15.85
C PRO A 33 -14.61 -25.82 -14.82
N PRO A 34 -15.53 -26.76 -15.11
CA PRO A 34 -16.56 -27.15 -14.17
C PRO A 34 -15.97 -27.55 -12.82
N ARG A 35 -16.57 -27.05 -11.74
CA ARG A 35 -16.05 -27.23 -10.38
C ARG A 35 -17.02 -27.98 -9.50
N ARG A 36 -16.56 -29.10 -8.93
CA ARG A 36 -17.33 -29.87 -7.94
C ARG A 36 -17.35 -29.14 -6.60
N LEU A 37 -18.54 -29.03 -6.01
CA LEU A 37 -18.76 -28.57 -4.64
C LEU A 37 -18.85 -29.77 -3.69
N ARG A 38 -18.48 -29.55 -2.43
CA ARG A 38 -18.61 -30.58 -1.41
C ARG A 38 -20.08 -30.74 -1.05
N LEU A 39 -20.57 -31.97 -1.17
CA LEU A 39 -21.91 -32.38 -0.75
C LEU A 39 -21.77 -33.47 0.30
N THR A 40 -22.32 -33.22 1.49
CA THR A 40 -22.53 -34.22 2.53
C THR A 40 -24.00 -34.60 2.53
N GLY A 41 -24.31 -35.81 2.10
CA GLY A 41 -25.67 -36.35 2.07
C GLY A 41 -25.99 -37.25 3.27
N PRO A 42 -27.25 -37.74 3.36
CA PRO A 42 -27.67 -38.73 4.34
C PRO A 42 -26.95 -40.07 4.17
N SER A 43 -26.69 -40.76 5.29
CA SER A 43 -26.23 -42.14 5.30
C SER A 43 -27.34 -43.13 4.91
N SER A 44 -26.98 -44.37 4.59
CA SER A 44 -27.94 -45.43 4.23
C SER A 44 -29.02 -45.66 5.29
N THR A 45 -28.67 -45.53 6.57
CA THR A 45 -29.61 -45.64 7.70
C THR A 45 -30.57 -44.46 7.75
N GLU A 46 -30.04 -43.23 7.64
CA GLU A 46 -30.86 -42.00 7.64
C GLU A 46 -31.81 -41.92 6.44
N LEU A 47 -31.42 -42.47 5.29
CA LEU A 47 -32.30 -42.59 4.11
C LEU A 47 -33.57 -43.39 4.39
N THR A 48 -33.51 -44.34 5.33
CA THR A 48 -34.65 -45.20 5.69
C THR A 48 -35.43 -44.61 6.87
N GLU A 49 -34.73 -44.17 7.91
CA GLU A 49 -35.35 -43.72 9.17
C GLU A 49 -35.88 -42.29 9.11
N ARG A 50 -35.34 -41.44 8.23
CA ARG A 50 -35.65 -39.99 8.16
C ARG A 50 -36.08 -39.56 6.77
N PHE A 51 -36.96 -40.35 6.16
CA PHE A 51 -37.38 -40.17 4.76
C PHE A 51 -37.97 -38.79 4.47
N ASP A 52 -38.81 -38.25 5.36
CA ASP A 52 -39.40 -36.92 5.21
C ASP A 52 -38.34 -35.82 5.22
N ASP A 53 -37.36 -35.91 6.11
CA ASP A 53 -36.25 -34.97 6.17
C ASP A 53 -35.40 -35.02 4.90
N VAL A 54 -35.16 -36.22 4.35
CA VAL A 54 -34.41 -36.42 3.10
C VAL A 54 -35.16 -35.80 1.92
N ARG A 55 -36.48 -36.00 1.84
CA ARG A 55 -37.31 -35.37 0.79
C ARG A 55 -37.30 -33.85 0.91
N ALA A 56 -37.42 -33.32 2.12
CA ALA A 56 -37.34 -31.88 2.37
C ALA A 56 -35.96 -31.32 1.99
N TRP A 57 -34.89 -32.04 2.31
CA TRP A 57 -33.52 -31.69 1.96
C TRP A 57 -33.28 -31.70 0.44
N MET A 58 -33.73 -32.74 -0.28
CA MET A 58 -33.67 -32.80 -1.75
C MET A 58 -34.42 -31.63 -2.39
N LYS A 59 -35.63 -31.34 -1.90
CA LYS A 59 -36.41 -30.19 -2.36
C LYS A 59 -35.69 -28.87 -2.08
N ALA A 60 -35.10 -28.72 -0.89
CA ALA A 60 -34.33 -27.52 -0.52
C ALA A 60 -33.10 -27.34 -1.43
N LEU A 61 -32.42 -28.42 -1.80
CA LEU A 61 -31.32 -28.37 -2.78
C LEU A 61 -31.78 -28.00 -4.20
N GLY A 62 -33.09 -28.04 -4.49
CA GLY A 62 -33.66 -27.75 -5.79
C GLY A 62 -33.78 -28.98 -6.69
N CYS A 63 -33.72 -30.20 -6.13
CA CYS A 63 -34.05 -31.40 -6.88
C CYS A 63 -35.50 -31.31 -7.36
N HIS A 64 -35.72 -31.52 -8.67
CA HIS A 64 -37.03 -31.44 -9.32
C HIS A 64 -37.67 -30.03 -9.35
N ALA A 65 -36.89 -28.97 -9.13
CA ALA A 65 -37.37 -27.61 -9.34
C ALA A 65 -37.71 -27.38 -10.84
N PRO A 66 -38.81 -26.65 -11.15
CA PRO A 66 -39.13 -26.28 -12.53
C PRO A 66 -38.03 -25.40 -13.14
N ALA A 67 -37.95 -25.34 -14.47
CA ALA A 67 -36.86 -24.67 -15.19
C ALA A 67 -36.61 -23.23 -14.72
N ASP A 68 -37.67 -22.48 -14.42
CA ASP A 68 -37.59 -21.08 -13.97
C ASP A 68 -37.05 -20.91 -12.54
N SER A 69 -37.09 -21.97 -11.73
CA SER A 69 -36.62 -22.00 -10.34
C SER A 69 -35.40 -22.92 -10.16
N LYS A 70 -34.74 -23.29 -11.27
CA LYS A 70 -33.61 -24.21 -11.22
C LYS A 70 -32.43 -23.57 -10.48
N PRO A 71 -31.77 -24.29 -9.56
CA PRO A 71 -30.58 -23.78 -8.90
C PRO A 71 -29.46 -23.48 -9.92
N ARG A 72 -28.59 -22.51 -9.59
CA ARG A 72 -27.40 -22.13 -10.37
C ARG A 72 -26.25 -23.14 -10.20
N TYR A 73 -26.58 -24.42 -10.07
CA TYR A 73 -25.63 -25.53 -9.99
C TYR A 73 -26.31 -26.81 -10.46
N ARG A 74 -25.53 -27.72 -11.03
CA ARG A 74 -25.99 -29.02 -11.49
C ARG A 74 -25.88 -30.04 -10.36
N ILE A 75 -26.96 -30.78 -10.13
CA ILE A 75 -27.00 -31.88 -9.17
C ILE A 75 -26.95 -33.19 -9.96
N VAL A 76 -25.97 -34.04 -9.65
CA VAL A 76 -25.89 -35.41 -10.16
C VAL A 76 -26.53 -36.31 -9.13
N LEU A 77 -27.52 -37.11 -9.58
CA LEU A 77 -28.20 -38.08 -8.73
C LEU A 77 -27.53 -39.44 -8.88
N ARG A 78 -27.42 -40.18 -7.78
CA ARG A 78 -27.00 -41.58 -7.75
C ARG A 78 -28.19 -42.45 -7.41
N GLU A 79 -28.34 -43.54 -8.15
CA GLU A 79 -29.33 -44.56 -7.81
C GLU A 79 -28.90 -45.32 -6.55
N PHE A 80 -29.86 -45.48 -5.64
CA PHE A 80 -29.75 -46.29 -4.45
C PHE A 80 -30.90 -47.30 -4.42
N ARG A 81 -30.53 -48.57 -4.29
CA ARG A 81 -31.46 -49.69 -4.18
C ARG A 81 -31.62 -50.05 -2.72
N HIS A 82 -32.85 -49.98 -2.22
CA HIS A 82 -33.16 -50.40 -0.86
C HIS A 82 -34.27 -51.44 -0.85
N ARG A 83 -34.15 -52.41 0.08
CA ARG A 83 -35.10 -53.53 0.20
C ARG A 83 -36.53 -53.07 0.51
N VAL A 84 -36.69 -51.94 1.19
CA VAL A 84 -38.00 -51.40 1.61
C VAL A 84 -38.51 -50.28 0.69
N LEU A 85 -37.62 -49.45 0.16
CA LEU A 85 -37.98 -48.23 -0.60
C LEU A 85 -37.90 -48.43 -2.12
N GLY A 86 -37.44 -49.58 -2.61
CA GLY A 86 -37.23 -49.83 -4.03
C GLY A 86 -36.01 -49.08 -4.59
N VAL A 87 -36.06 -48.72 -5.87
CA VAL A 87 -35.01 -47.93 -6.55
C VAL A 87 -35.34 -46.45 -6.40
N ASN A 88 -34.49 -45.69 -5.70
CA ASN A 88 -34.61 -44.24 -5.58
C ASN A 88 -33.31 -43.58 -6.05
N ALA A 89 -33.38 -42.29 -6.37
CA ALA A 89 -32.20 -41.51 -6.74
C ALA A 89 -31.99 -40.37 -5.74
N VAL A 90 -30.76 -40.22 -5.23
CA VAL A 90 -30.40 -39.21 -4.23
C VAL A 90 -29.22 -38.35 -4.71
N PRO A 91 -29.12 -37.08 -4.30
CA PRO A 91 -28.00 -36.21 -4.65
C PRO A 91 -26.65 -36.82 -4.23
N ASP A 92 -25.73 -36.91 -5.18
CA ASP A 92 -24.39 -37.48 -5.00
C ASP A 92 -23.29 -36.44 -5.26
N GLU A 93 -23.48 -35.62 -6.29
CA GLU A 93 -22.53 -34.56 -6.65
C GLU A 93 -23.24 -33.25 -6.97
N VAL A 94 -22.55 -32.14 -6.67
CA VAL A 94 -22.98 -30.79 -7.06
C VAL A 94 -21.86 -30.13 -7.84
N TRP A 95 -22.18 -29.57 -9.00
CA TRP A 95 -21.22 -28.97 -9.92
C TRP A 95 -21.63 -27.54 -10.28
N LEU A 96 -20.62 -26.67 -10.36
CA LEU A 96 -20.71 -25.36 -11.01
C LEU A 96 -20.14 -25.51 -12.41
N ASP A 97 -20.99 -25.44 -13.43
CA ASP A 97 -20.57 -25.65 -14.81
C ASP A 97 -19.96 -24.38 -15.42
N THR A 98 -20.41 -23.19 -14.97
CA THR A 98 -19.93 -21.90 -15.49
C THR A 98 -19.54 -20.93 -14.38
N LEU A 99 -18.71 -19.95 -14.73
CA LEU A 99 -18.39 -18.83 -13.84
C LEU A 99 -19.63 -17.98 -13.52
N ASP A 100 -20.49 -17.75 -14.52
CA ASP A 100 -21.71 -16.95 -14.35
C ASP A 100 -22.67 -17.57 -13.33
N ASP A 101 -22.80 -18.90 -13.32
CA ASP A 101 -23.57 -19.63 -12.32
C ASP A 101 -23.01 -19.44 -10.91
N ALA A 102 -21.68 -19.56 -10.77
CA ALA A 102 -21.01 -19.35 -9.48
C ALA A 102 -21.23 -17.91 -8.97
N LEU A 103 -21.09 -16.91 -9.84
CA LEU A 103 -21.27 -15.50 -9.50
C LEU A 103 -22.73 -15.15 -9.22
N ALA A 104 -23.68 -15.75 -9.94
CA ALA A 104 -25.11 -15.60 -9.66
C ALA A 104 -25.47 -16.15 -8.28
N LEU A 105 -24.87 -17.27 -7.88
CA LEU A 105 -25.12 -17.90 -6.57
C LEU A 105 -24.72 -16.99 -5.40
N VAL A 106 -23.63 -16.23 -5.54
CA VAL A 106 -23.14 -15.29 -4.52
C VAL A 106 -23.58 -13.83 -4.73
N GLY A 107 -24.18 -13.52 -5.88
CA GLY A 107 -24.65 -12.17 -6.23
C GLY A 107 -23.54 -11.19 -6.64
N LYS A 108 -22.41 -11.68 -7.18
CA LYS A 108 -21.19 -10.90 -7.49
C LYS A 108 -21.02 -10.54 -8.96
N GLN A 109 -22.11 -10.53 -9.71
CA GLN A 109 -22.12 -10.28 -11.16
C GLN A 109 -21.75 -8.85 -11.54
N LYS A 110 -22.10 -7.85 -10.71
CA LYS A 110 -21.73 -6.45 -10.98
C LYS A 110 -20.23 -6.25 -10.77
N GLU A 111 -19.70 -6.83 -9.70
CA GLU A 111 -18.30 -6.77 -9.35
C GLU A 111 -17.41 -7.46 -10.40
N VAL A 112 -17.80 -8.63 -10.92
CA VAL A 112 -17.01 -9.25 -12.00
C VAL A 112 -16.99 -8.38 -13.25
N LYS A 113 -18.10 -7.74 -13.62
CA LYS A 113 -18.16 -6.88 -14.81
C LYS A 113 -17.22 -5.68 -14.67
N ARG A 114 -17.16 -5.09 -13.47
CA ARG A 114 -16.17 -4.05 -13.14
C ARG A 114 -14.75 -4.60 -13.29
N PHE A 115 -14.46 -5.76 -12.69
CA PHE A 115 -13.13 -6.39 -12.79
C PHE A 115 -12.72 -6.70 -14.23
N ILE A 116 -13.61 -7.25 -15.05
CA ILE A 116 -13.37 -7.51 -16.48
C ILE A 116 -13.01 -6.21 -17.21
N SER A 117 -13.71 -5.11 -16.91
CA SER A 117 -13.40 -3.80 -17.47
C SER A 117 -11.99 -3.32 -17.08
N LEU A 118 -11.57 -3.56 -15.82
CA LEU A 118 -10.20 -3.26 -15.37
C LEU A 118 -9.15 -4.09 -16.10
N VAL A 119 -9.42 -5.38 -16.31
CA VAL A 119 -8.53 -6.29 -17.07
C VAL A 119 -8.40 -5.82 -18.51
N GLN A 120 -9.49 -5.48 -19.17
CA GLN A 120 -9.48 -4.99 -20.56
C GLN A 120 -8.69 -3.67 -20.68
N CYS A 121 -8.95 -2.72 -19.78
CA CYS A 121 -8.22 -1.46 -19.72
C CYS A 121 -6.71 -1.68 -19.51
N THR A 122 -6.35 -2.53 -18.55
CA THR A 122 -4.96 -2.89 -18.27
C THR A 122 -4.30 -3.58 -19.46
N ARG A 123 -4.99 -4.53 -20.11
CA ARG A 123 -4.46 -5.25 -21.29
C ARG A 123 -4.18 -4.30 -22.45
N ALA A 124 -5.01 -3.28 -22.65
CA ALA A 124 -4.85 -2.31 -23.71
C ALA A 124 -3.70 -1.32 -23.46
N GLN A 125 -3.49 -0.89 -22.20
CA GLN A 125 -2.50 0.15 -21.87
C GLN A 125 -1.16 -0.43 -21.38
N HIS A 126 -1.21 -1.42 -20.48
CA HIS A 126 -0.07 -1.95 -19.74
C HIS A 126 -0.19 -3.47 -19.53
N PRO A 127 -0.05 -4.30 -20.59
CA PRO A 127 -0.23 -5.76 -20.50
C PRO A 127 0.74 -6.43 -19.50
N VAL A 128 1.90 -5.81 -19.25
CA VAL A 128 2.88 -6.27 -18.25
C VAL A 128 2.33 -6.30 -16.82
N LEU A 129 1.24 -5.57 -16.54
CA LEU A 129 0.60 -5.53 -15.21
C LEU A 129 -0.44 -6.63 -15.00
N LEU A 130 -0.80 -7.40 -16.03
CA LEU A 130 -1.79 -8.49 -15.91
C LEU A 130 -1.44 -9.53 -14.81
N PRO A 131 -0.17 -9.95 -14.62
CA PRO A 131 0.21 -10.84 -13.53
C PRO A 131 -0.14 -10.28 -12.15
N TRP A 132 -0.14 -8.95 -11.97
CA TRP A 132 -0.54 -8.33 -10.71
C TRP A 132 -2.04 -8.48 -10.44
N LEU A 133 -2.88 -8.30 -11.47
CA LEU A 133 -4.34 -8.49 -11.35
C LEU A 133 -4.68 -9.95 -11.06
N GLU A 134 -3.93 -10.90 -11.63
CA GLU A 134 -4.11 -12.32 -11.34
C GLU A 134 -3.71 -12.66 -9.89
N LYS A 135 -2.61 -12.07 -9.41
CA LYS A 135 -2.14 -12.29 -8.03
C LYS A 135 -3.05 -11.61 -7.00
N ARG A 136 -3.59 -10.43 -7.30
CA ARG A 136 -4.37 -9.59 -6.37
C ARG A 136 -5.69 -9.06 -6.95
N PRO A 137 -6.62 -9.94 -7.37
CA PRO A 137 -7.82 -9.51 -8.08
C PRO A 137 -8.79 -8.69 -7.22
N LEU A 138 -8.93 -9.03 -5.93
CA LEU A 138 -9.78 -8.29 -5.01
C LEU A 138 -9.24 -6.90 -4.68
N ASN A 139 -7.92 -6.75 -4.58
CA ASN A 139 -7.28 -5.44 -4.41
C ASN A 139 -7.49 -4.57 -5.66
N ALA A 140 -7.35 -5.14 -6.86
CA ALA A 140 -7.64 -4.42 -8.09
C ALA A 140 -9.10 -3.95 -8.14
N LEU A 141 -10.04 -4.84 -7.78
CA LEU A 141 -11.46 -4.51 -7.72
C LEU A 141 -11.77 -3.41 -6.69
N ALA A 142 -11.14 -3.42 -5.52
CA ALA A 142 -11.29 -2.37 -4.52
C ALA A 142 -10.79 -1.00 -5.02
N LEU A 143 -9.84 -1.00 -5.95
CA LEU A 143 -9.25 0.19 -6.57
C LEU A 143 -9.89 0.54 -7.90
N ALA A 144 -11.04 -0.05 -8.26
CA ALA A 144 -11.65 0.11 -9.58
C ALA A 144 -11.82 1.58 -10.00
N ASP A 145 -12.26 2.44 -9.07
CA ASP A 145 -12.52 3.86 -9.35
C ASP A 145 -11.23 4.69 -9.46
N ALA A 146 -10.14 4.22 -8.85
CA ALA A 146 -8.82 4.83 -8.92
C ALA A 146 -7.95 4.26 -10.05
N TRP A 147 -8.37 3.16 -10.69
CA TRP A 147 -7.50 2.33 -11.50
C TRP A 147 -6.89 3.06 -12.69
N VAL A 148 -7.70 3.82 -13.44
CA VAL A 148 -7.22 4.61 -14.57
C VAL A 148 -6.15 5.62 -14.15
N ARG A 149 -6.32 6.26 -12.98
CA ARG A 149 -5.32 7.19 -12.43
C ARG A 149 -4.03 6.47 -12.03
N LEU A 150 -4.10 5.24 -11.50
CA LEU A 150 -2.92 4.42 -11.21
C LEU A 150 -2.17 4.09 -12.50
N LEU A 151 -2.87 3.67 -13.56
CA LEU A 151 -2.27 3.41 -14.86
C LEU A 151 -1.62 4.67 -15.45
N ASN A 152 -2.25 5.84 -15.31
CA ASN A 152 -1.67 7.11 -15.75
C ASN A 152 -0.36 7.45 -15.04
N VAL A 153 -0.26 7.16 -13.72
CA VAL A 153 1.00 7.32 -12.98
C VAL A 153 2.09 6.39 -13.52
N VAL A 154 1.74 5.14 -13.83
CA VAL A 154 2.67 4.17 -14.45
C VAL A 154 3.15 4.67 -15.82
N THR A 155 2.23 5.09 -16.69
CA THR A 155 2.56 5.67 -18.01
C THR A 155 3.49 6.87 -17.86
N TRP A 156 3.19 7.78 -16.93
CA TRP A 156 3.97 8.98 -16.73
C TRP A 156 5.39 8.67 -16.26
N LEU A 157 5.57 7.75 -15.31
CA LEU A 157 6.90 7.34 -14.85
C LEU A 157 7.71 6.57 -15.90
N GLN A 158 7.06 5.83 -16.79
CA GLN A 158 7.74 5.22 -17.94
C GLN A 158 8.33 6.28 -18.88
N SER A 159 7.60 7.39 -19.08
CA SER A 159 8.09 8.53 -19.90
C SER A 159 9.08 9.45 -19.18
N HIS A 160 9.06 9.48 -17.85
CA HIS A 160 9.93 10.32 -17.01
C HIS A 160 10.65 9.49 -15.95
N PRO A 161 11.55 8.56 -16.34
CA PRO A 161 12.26 7.73 -15.39
C PRO A 161 13.12 8.61 -14.47
N ARG A 162 13.02 8.37 -13.16
CA ARG A 162 13.78 9.08 -12.11
C ARG A 162 13.67 10.61 -12.22
N PRO A 163 12.46 11.18 -12.07
CA PRO A 163 12.17 12.55 -12.48
C PRO A 163 12.88 13.64 -11.64
N GLY A 164 13.38 13.33 -10.44
CA GLY A 164 14.11 14.29 -9.62
C GLY A 164 13.25 15.46 -9.11
N ILE A 165 11.93 15.27 -9.04
CA ILE A 165 10.94 16.26 -8.58
C ILE A 165 10.21 15.76 -7.32
N TYR A 166 9.57 16.67 -6.60
CA TYR A 166 8.67 16.31 -5.50
C TYR A 166 7.36 15.73 -6.03
N LEU A 167 6.71 14.84 -5.27
CA LEU A 167 5.43 14.24 -5.66
C LEU A 167 4.34 15.25 -6.03
N ARG A 168 4.32 16.41 -5.37
CA ARG A 168 3.36 17.50 -5.66
C ARG A 168 3.57 18.15 -7.03
N GLN A 169 4.74 17.98 -7.63
CA GLN A 169 5.06 18.52 -8.95
C GLN A 169 4.68 17.56 -10.08
N VAL A 170 4.15 16.37 -9.77
CA VAL A 170 3.59 15.46 -10.78
C VAL A 170 2.33 16.11 -11.35
N ASP A 171 2.40 16.51 -12.61
CA ASP A 171 1.29 17.13 -13.33
C ASP A 171 0.49 16.07 -14.08
N LEU A 172 -0.48 15.48 -13.38
CA LEU A 172 -1.37 14.46 -13.93
C LEU A 172 -2.83 14.77 -13.54
N PRO A 173 -3.78 14.78 -14.50
CA PRO A 173 -5.18 15.03 -14.20
C PRO A 173 -5.74 14.06 -13.15
N GLY A 174 -6.28 14.62 -12.05
CA GLY A 174 -6.87 13.84 -10.97
C GLY A 174 -5.87 13.09 -10.08
N VAL A 175 -4.56 13.34 -10.23
CA VAL A 175 -3.50 12.73 -9.43
C VAL A 175 -2.82 13.83 -8.63
N ASP A 176 -3.19 13.95 -7.35
CA ASP A 176 -2.49 14.81 -6.40
C ASP A 176 -1.47 14.01 -5.57
N SER A 177 -0.67 14.72 -4.76
CA SER A 177 0.32 14.07 -3.91
C SER A 177 -0.31 13.13 -2.88
N LYS A 178 -1.52 13.43 -2.37
CA LYS A 178 -2.24 12.58 -1.41
C LYS A 178 -2.66 11.25 -2.04
N PHE A 179 -3.05 11.28 -3.31
CA PHE A 179 -3.36 10.07 -4.06
C PHE A 179 -2.15 9.17 -4.21
N ILE A 180 -1.01 9.72 -4.64
CA ILE A 180 0.22 8.93 -4.76
C ILE A 180 0.63 8.38 -3.39
N GLU A 181 0.58 9.21 -2.35
CA GLU A 181 0.86 8.82 -0.96
C GLU A 181 -0.01 7.66 -0.46
N ALA A 182 -1.33 7.75 -0.65
CA ALA A 182 -2.26 6.70 -0.24
C ALA A 182 -2.06 5.38 -1.00
N ASN A 183 -1.53 5.44 -2.23
CA ASN A 183 -1.38 4.29 -3.11
C ASN A 183 0.08 3.83 -3.29
N ARG A 184 1.05 4.35 -2.53
CA ARG A 184 2.48 4.02 -2.68
C ARG A 184 2.75 2.52 -2.70
N GLY A 185 2.10 1.74 -1.84
CA GLY A 185 2.29 0.29 -1.78
C GLY A 185 1.92 -0.38 -3.10
N VAL A 186 0.74 -0.06 -3.64
CA VAL A 186 0.25 -0.63 -4.90
C VAL A 186 1.05 -0.09 -6.08
N LEU A 187 1.31 1.21 -6.13
CA LEU A 187 2.13 1.83 -7.16
C LEU A 187 3.54 1.22 -7.20
N SER A 188 4.16 0.95 -6.04
CA SER A 188 5.44 0.25 -6.01
C SER A 188 5.37 -1.11 -6.71
N GLU A 189 4.39 -1.95 -6.38
CA GLU A 189 4.25 -3.27 -7.00
C GLU A 189 3.97 -3.20 -8.50
N LEU A 190 3.19 -2.21 -8.95
CA LEU A 190 2.90 -2.01 -10.38
C LEU A 190 4.15 -1.50 -11.13
N LEU A 191 4.83 -0.50 -10.59
CA LEU A 191 6.03 0.08 -11.20
C LEU A 191 7.20 -0.92 -11.23
N ASP A 192 7.31 -1.78 -10.22
CA ASP A 192 8.30 -2.87 -10.20
C ASP A 192 8.14 -3.84 -11.38
N LEU A 193 6.92 -4.00 -11.91
CA LEU A 193 6.65 -4.80 -13.10
C LEU A 193 6.80 -3.98 -14.40
N ALA A 194 6.46 -2.70 -14.36
CA ALA A 194 6.33 -1.87 -15.56
C ALA A 194 7.60 -1.09 -15.94
N LEU A 195 8.52 -0.86 -15.00
CA LEU A 195 9.76 -0.13 -15.23
C LEU A 195 10.96 -1.07 -15.38
N PRO A 196 11.93 -0.72 -16.24
CA PRO A 196 13.17 -1.47 -16.33
C PRO A 196 14.03 -1.27 -15.06
N PRO A 197 14.92 -2.22 -14.70
CA PRO A 197 15.68 -2.17 -13.45
C PRO A 197 16.59 -0.94 -13.28
N ASP A 198 17.05 -0.34 -14.37
CA ASP A 198 17.90 0.86 -14.39
C ASP A 198 17.12 2.15 -14.08
N ALA A 199 15.81 2.15 -14.32
CA ALA A 199 14.90 3.23 -13.92
C ALA A 199 14.54 3.21 -12.43
N MET A 200 15.01 2.21 -11.67
CA MET A 200 14.68 2.02 -10.25
C MET A 200 15.93 1.90 -9.39
N GLN A 201 15.88 2.41 -8.15
CA GLN A 201 16.94 2.20 -7.17
C GLN A 201 16.72 0.89 -6.42
N ALA A 202 17.48 -0.16 -6.76
CA ALA A 202 17.32 -1.51 -6.22
C ALA A 202 17.46 -1.61 -4.69
N SER A 203 18.31 -0.77 -4.09
CA SER A 203 18.53 -0.75 -2.63
C SER A 203 17.36 -0.17 -1.83
N ALA A 204 16.45 0.56 -2.48
CA ALA A 204 15.31 1.19 -1.85
C ALA A 204 14.07 0.31 -2.01
N SER A 205 13.42 -0.08 -0.91
CA SER A 205 12.27 -0.97 -0.94
C SER A 205 11.16 -0.53 0.04
N GLY A 206 9.93 -0.95 -0.25
CA GLY A 206 8.75 -0.62 0.54
C GLY A 206 8.16 0.77 0.27
N ALA A 207 7.00 1.03 0.86
CA ALA A 207 6.22 2.26 0.62
C ALA A 207 6.88 3.53 1.23
N SER A 208 7.67 3.38 2.30
CA SER A 208 8.40 4.49 2.92
C SER A 208 9.52 5.02 2.03
N GLN A 209 10.13 4.16 1.21
CA GLN A 209 11.22 4.51 0.29
C GLN A 209 10.73 4.69 -1.15
N PHE A 210 9.42 4.87 -1.37
CA PHE A 210 8.83 5.04 -2.71
C PHE A 210 9.53 6.16 -3.50
N GLY A 211 9.76 7.31 -2.87
CA GLY A 211 10.39 8.45 -3.52
C GLY A 211 11.80 8.10 -4.01
N ARG A 212 12.63 7.63 -3.08
CA ARG A 212 13.98 7.15 -3.37
C ARG A 212 14.03 6.06 -4.45
N ARG A 213 13.12 5.07 -4.41
CA ARG A 213 13.09 3.95 -5.36
C ARG A 213 12.81 4.41 -6.79
N PHE A 214 11.84 5.30 -6.98
CA PHE A 214 11.41 5.77 -8.30
C PHE A 214 12.00 7.13 -8.70
N GLY A 215 12.94 7.66 -7.90
CA GLY A 215 13.69 8.90 -8.19
C GLY A 215 12.92 10.19 -7.97
N PHE A 216 11.91 10.20 -7.09
CA PHE A 216 11.34 11.46 -6.57
C PHE A 216 12.21 12.04 -5.45
N LYS A 217 12.10 13.36 -5.27
CA LYS A 217 12.73 14.07 -4.14
C LYS A 217 11.94 13.85 -2.87
N ASP A 218 12.65 13.46 -1.81
CA ASP A 218 12.14 13.49 -0.44
C ASP A 218 12.27 14.89 0.16
N LYS A 219 11.50 15.14 1.22
CA LYS A 219 11.61 16.40 1.98
C LYS A 219 13.04 16.52 2.51
N PRO A 220 13.77 17.62 2.20
CA PRO A 220 15.14 17.78 2.64
C PRO A 220 15.18 17.87 4.16
N LEU A 221 16.18 17.21 4.75
CA LEU A 221 16.54 17.42 6.15
C LEU A 221 17.00 18.86 6.33
N ARG A 222 16.64 19.46 7.47
CA ARG A 222 16.90 20.87 7.76
C ARG A 222 17.66 21.01 9.07
N VAL A 223 18.61 21.94 9.09
CA VAL A 223 19.40 22.30 10.26
C VAL A 223 19.05 23.73 10.64
N ARG A 224 18.50 23.90 11.85
CA ARG A 224 18.21 25.21 12.44
C ARG A 224 19.34 25.59 13.39
N PHE A 225 19.89 26.79 13.23
CA PHE A 225 21.03 27.24 14.01
C PHE A 225 21.00 28.76 14.21
N ARG A 226 21.77 29.24 15.19
CA ARG A 226 22.04 30.66 15.42
C ARG A 226 23.54 30.91 15.44
N VAL A 227 23.99 31.92 14.71
CA VAL A 227 25.35 32.45 14.84
C VAL A 227 25.38 33.33 16.08
N LEU A 228 26.25 33.00 17.04
CA LEU A 228 26.31 33.67 18.34
C LEU A 228 27.31 34.82 18.39
N ASP A 229 28.17 34.94 17.37
CA ASP A 229 29.12 36.02 17.22
C ASP A 229 28.65 37.01 16.15
N ARG A 230 28.44 38.26 16.58
CA ARG A 230 27.99 39.36 15.71
C ARG A 230 28.99 39.69 14.60
N LEU A 231 30.30 39.60 14.86
CA LEU A 231 31.31 39.88 13.84
C LEU A 231 31.32 38.79 12.77
N VAL A 232 31.12 37.54 13.17
CA VAL A 232 30.95 36.42 12.23
C VAL A 232 29.67 36.58 11.43
N ALA A 233 28.57 37.01 12.04
CA ALA A 233 27.31 37.24 11.33
C ALA A 233 27.43 38.32 10.24
N VAL A 234 28.12 39.42 10.55
CA VAL A 234 28.39 40.52 9.61
C VAL A 234 29.34 40.07 8.49
N LEU A 235 30.43 39.37 8.82
CA LEU A 235 31.47 38.97 7.86
C LEU A 235 31.06 37.79 6.98
N ALA A 236 30.28 36.84 7.51
CA ALA A 236 29.98 35.61 6.80
C ALA A 236 28.89 35.78 5.75
N HIS A 237 27.94 36.70 5.94
CA HIS A 237 26.69 36.63 5.19
C HIS A 237 26.25 37.91 4.49
N GLY A 238 26.41 39.12 5.05
CA GLY A 238 25.79 40.33 4.48
C GLY A 238 24.26 40.22 4.22
N LEU A 239 23.63 39.09 4.59
CA LEU A 239 22.25 38.70 4.34
C LEU A 239 21.33 39.12 5.49
N LEU A 240 21.89 39.26 6.70
CA LEU A 240 21.17 39.66 7.91
C LEU A 240 21.95 40.78 8.60
N ALA A 241 21.21 41.72 9.21
CA ALA A 241 21.79 42.81 9.99
C ALA A 241 22.47 42.27 11.26
N ALA A 242 23.48 42.99 11.76
CA ALA A 242 24.30 42.57 12.91
C ALA A 242 23.50 42.40 14.22
N ASP A 243 22.31 43.00 14.28
CA ASP A 243 21.40 43.05 15.41
C ASP A 243 20.23 42.05 15.30
N ALA A 244 20.08 41.35 14.17
CA ALA A 244 19.05 40.31 14.04
C ALA A 244 19.41 39.05 14.86
N ASP A 245 18.40 38.29 15.28
CA ASP A 245 18.54 37.09 16.13
C ASP A 245 19.35 35.93 15.51
N GLN A 246 19.71 36.06 14.24
CA GLN A 246 20.46 35.10 13.42
C GLN A 246 19.89 33.67 13.45
N ASP A 247 18.58 33.52 13.68
CA ASP A 247 17.89 32.22 13.68
C ASP A 247 17.61 31.77 12.24
N ILE A 248 18.46 30.87 11.75
CA ILE A 248 18.51 30.46 10.36
C ILE A 248 18.22 28.97 10.27
N THR A 249 17.41 28.59 9.29
CA THR A 249 17.22 27.18 8.93
C THR A 249 17.67 26.94 7.49
N LEU A 250 18.62 26.04 7.30
CA LEU A 250 19.10 25.60 5.99
C LEU A 250 18.78 24.15 5.74
N THR A 251 18.87 23.70 4.49
CA THR A 251 18.92 22.25 4.24
C THR A 251 20.24 21.69 4.79
N GLN A 252 20.26 20.40 5.12
CA GLN A 252 21.50 19.72 5.52
C GLN A 252 22.61 19.91 4.49
N ALA A 253 22.29 19.80 3.20
CA ALA A 253 23.26 19.93 2.12
C ALA A 253 23.86 21.33 2.05
N ASP A 254 23.05 22.37 2.26
CA ASP A 254 23.53 23.76 2.27
C ASP A 254 24.33 24.05 3.54
N PHE A 255 23.87 23.56 4.70
CA PHE A 255 24.57 23.69 5.97
C PHE A 255 25.97 23.03 5.93
N ALA A 256 26.08 21.86 5.29
CA ALA A 256 27.34 21.16 5.13
C ALA A 256 28.37 21.91 4.27
N GLN A 257 27.91 22.84 3.42
CA GLN A 257 28.75 23.67 2.55
C GLN A 257 29.11 25.02 3.16
N LEU A 258 28.60 25.35 4.34
CA LEU A 258 28.91 26.60 5.02
C LEU A 258 30.42 26.74 5.28
N LYS A 259 30.91 27.97 5.09
CA LYS A 259 32.29 28.37 5.44
C LYS A 259 32.21 29.52 6.42
N LEU A 260 32.01 29.17 7.69
CA LEU A 260 31.92 30.13 8.78
C LEU A 260 33.25 30.16 9.56
N PRO A 261 33.78 31.34 9.90
CA PRO A 261 34.94 31.47 10.79
C PRO A 261 34.54 31.26 12.26
N VAL A 262 34.00 30.08 12.56
CA VAL A 262 33.61 29.67 13.92
C VAL A 262 34.53 28.57 14.42
N SER A 263 34.87 28.62 15.70
CA SER A 263 35.70 27.61 16.37
C SER A 263 34.92 26.78 17.38
N ARG A 264 33.69 27.17 17.74
CA ARG A 264 32.86 26.49 18.75
C ARG A 264 31.43 26.26 18.26
N VAL A 265 30.91 25.06 18.54
CA VAL A 265 29.56 24.65 18.14
C VAL A 265 28.84 24.07 19.35
N PHE A 266 27.73 24.70 19.72
CA PHE A 266 26.87 24.25 20.81
C PHE A 266 25.65 23.51 20.25
N PHE A 267 25.24 22.45 20.93
CA PHE A 267 24.03 21.70 20.58
C PHE A 267 23.01 21.75 21.70
N THR A 268 21.75 22.02 21.37
CA THR A 268 20.66 21.95 22.34
C THR A 268 19.37 21.40 21.73
N GLU A 269 18.66 20.59 22.50
CA GLU A 269 17.36 20.02 22.15
C GLU A 269 16.19 20.84 22.69
N ASN A 270 16.46 21.70 23.68
CA ASN A 270 15.45 22.52 24.30
C ASN A 270 15.34 23.84 23.53
N GLU A 271 14.16 24.10 22.95
CA GLU A 271 13.93 25.30 22.13
C GLU A 271 14.08 26.58 22.94
N VAL A 272 13.67 26.60 24.21
CA VAL A 272 13.86 27.75 25.09
C VAL A 272 15.35 28.02 25.31
N ASN A 273 16.17 26.97 25.50
CA ASN A 273 17.61 27.13 25.63
C ASN A 273 18.26 27.61 24.33
N PHE A 274 17.75 27.18 23.17
CA PHE A 274 18.21 27.63 21.87
C PHE A 274 17.94 29.13 21.66
N LEU A 275 16.73 29.58 22.00
CA LEU A 275 16.32 30.98 21.87
C LEU A 275 17.01 31.89 22.89
N ALA A 276 17.17 31.44 24.13
CA ALA A 276 17.83 32.18 25.20
C ALA A 276 19.36 32.03 25.22
N PHE A 277 19.95 31.33 24.25
CA PHE A 277 21.40 31.10 24.23
C PHE A 277 22.15 32.45 24.08
N PRO A 278 23.10 32.77 24.97
CA PRO A 278 23.79 34.06 24.96
C PRO A 278 24.73 34.20 23.76
N ALA A 279 25.10 35.45 23.45
CA ALA A 279 26.15 35.73 22.49
C ALA A 279 27.50 35.17 22.98
N VAL A 280 28.22 34.48 22.10
CA VAL A 280 29.52 33.87 22.38
C VAL A 280 30.40 34.04 21.15
N ALA A 281 31.61 34.57 21.34
CA ALA A 281 32.56 34.81 20.26
C ALA A 281 32.91 33.52 19.49
N ASN A 282 33.12 33.64 18.18
CA ASN A 282 33.46 32.58 17.23
C ASN A 282 32.60 31.32 17.37
N SER A 283 31.32 31.47 17.71
CA SER A 283 30.46 30.34 18.08
C SER A 283 29.15 30.30 17.29
N LEU A 284 28.59 29.10 17.17
CA LEU A 284 27.19 28.90 16.80
C LEU A 284 26.48 27.95 17.77
N VAL A 285 25.15 28.01 17.80
CA VAL A 285 24.30 27.00 18.45
C VAL A 285 23.39 26.35 17.42
N VAL A 286 23.26 25.03 17.46
CA VAL A 286 22.39 24.22 16.60
C VAL A 286 21.23 23.67 17.43
N PHE A 287 20.02 23.79 16.90
CA PHE A 287 18.80 23.28 17.49
C PHE A 287 18.47 21.87 16.97
N GLY A 288 18.09 20.99 17.89
CA GLY A 288 17.59 19.64 17.59
C GLY A 288 18.71 18.61 17.52
N ALA A 289 18.85 17.80 18.57
CA ALA A 289 19.83 16.70 18.58
C ALA A 289 19.41 15.51 19.47
N GLY A 290 18.12 15.19 19.53
CA GLY A 290 17.66 13.97 20.24
C GLY A 290 18.29 12.70 19.66
N TYR A 291 18.48 12.67 18.33
CA TYR A 291 19.12 11.57 17.58
C TYR A 291 19.83 12.06 16.28
N GLY A 292 20.12 13.37 16.16
CA GLY A 292 20.32 14.07 14.88
C GLY A 292 21.75 14.23 14.34
N PHE A 293 22.76 13.52 14.84
CA PHE A 293 24.14 13.69 14.34
C PHE A 293 24.33 13.18 12.90
N GLU A 294 23.49 12.26 12.42
CA GLU A 294 23.51 11.81 11.02
C GLU A 294 23.24 12.97 10.05
N MET A 295 22.41 13.94 10.45
CA MET A 295 22.11 15.13 9.63
C MET A 295 23.31 16.08 9.49
N LEU A 296 24.37 15.86 10.27
CA LEU A 296 25.57 16.68 10.31
C LEU A 296 26.82 15.93 9.85
N ALA A 297 26.68 14.64 9.52
CA ALA A 297 27.80 13.79 9.11
C ALA A 297 28.53 14.35 7.88
N ASP A 298 27.79 14.99 6.96
CA ASP A 298 28.36 15.60 5.76
C ASP A 298 28.99 16.99 6.01
N ALA A 299 28.73 17.60 7.16
CA ALA A 299 29.22 18.93 7.51
C ALA A 299 30.68 18.87 8.02
N ARG A 300 31.61 18.54 7.12
CA ARG A 300 33.03 18.32 7.44
C ARG A 300 33.72 19.50 8.12
N TRP A 301 33.24 20.72 7.91
CA TRP A 301 33.79 21.91 8.56
C TRP A 301 33.66 21.87 10.09
N LEU A 302 32.68 21.13 10.62
CA LEU A 302 32.51 20.92 12.06
C LEU A 302 33.68 20.15 12.70
N HIS A 303 34.43 19.35 11.94
CA HIS A 303 35.59 18.61 12.47
C HIS A 303 36.71 19.52 12.96
N GLY A 304 36.79 20.74 12.45
CA GLY A 304 37.75 21.76 12.89
C GLY A 304 37.28 22.57 14.10
N CYS A 305 36.07 22.32 14.62
CA CYS A 305 35.47 23.09 15.69
C CYS A 305 35.38 22.30 17.01
N TYR A 306 35.42 23.00 18.12
CA TYR A 306 35.13 22.44 19.44
C TYR A 306 33.62 22.28 19.64
N VAL A 307 33.16 21.03 19.78
CA VAL A 307 31.74 20.67 19.89
C VAL A 307 31.34 20.46 21.35
N ARG A 308 30.27 21.13 21.81
CA ARG A 308 29.74 20.98 23.19
C ARG A 308 28.23 20.72 23.19
N ARG A 309 27.78 19.69 23.90
CA ARG A 309 26.35 19.42 24.14
C ARG A 309 25.90 20.17 25.39
N ASN A 310 24.83 20.98 25.28
CA ASN A 310 24.25 21.68 26.42
C ASN A 310 23.03 20.88 26.93
N SER A 311 23.19 20.20 28.07
CA SER A 311 22.19 19.35 28.71
C SER A 311 21.28 20.08 29.72
N GLY A 312 21.24 21.42 29.71
CA GLY A 312 20.24 22.18 30.47
C GLY A 312 20.78 23.28 31.39
N ARG A 313 22.08 23.60 31.33
CA ARG A 313 22.64 24.80 31.96
C ARG A 313 23.38 25.61 30.92
N ILE A 314 22.87 26.81 30.63
CA ILE A 314 23.58 27.80 29.83
C ILE A 314 24.99 27.97 30.43
N PRO A 315 26.07 27.83 29.64
CA PRO A 315 27.42 28.11 30.15
C PRO A 315 27.51 29.61 30.43
N LEU A 316 27.26 29.98 31.68
CA LEU A 316 27.53 31.30 32.22
C LEU A 316 29.04 31.42 32.44
N GLU A 317 29.79 31.64 31.37
CA GLU A 317 31.10 32.28 31.48
C GLU A 317 30.88 33.75 31.13
N TYR A 318 30.57 34.55 32.16
CA TYR A 318 30.76 36.00 32.11
C TYR A 318 32.28 36.26 32.18
N PRO A 319 32.94 36.81 31.15
CA PRO A 319 34.09 37.65 31.42
C PRO A 319 33.52 38.98 31.90
N GLY A 320 33.81 39.32 33.15
CA GLY A 320 33.42 40.61 33.70
C GLY A 320 34.09 41.79 32.99
N ILE A 321 33.66 42.96 33.46
CA ILE A 321 34.26 44.30 33.35
C ILE A 321 33.59 45.18 32.27
N PHE A 322 32.79 46.13 32.80
CA PHE A 322 32.34 47.45 32.31
C PHE A 322 32.07 47.67 30.82
#